data_AF-A0A8I2GV36-F1
#
_entry.id   AF-A0A8I2GV36-F1
#
_cell.length_a   1.000
_cell.length_b   1.000
_cell.length_c   1.000
_cell.angle_alpha   90.00
_cell.angle_beta   90.00
_cell.angle_gamma   90.00
#
_symmetry.space_group_name_H-M   'P 1'
#
loop_
_entity.id
_entity.type
_entity.pdbx_description
1 polymer ?
#
loop_
_entity_poly.entity_id
_entity_poly.type
_entity_poly.pdbx_seq_one_letter_code
_entity_poly.pdbx_strand_id
1 'polypeptide(L)'
;MIRDFKAQIFCRENKLSKREIDTGDQVWIDRIDSFFRRTSILPPENDPTEYAAAFEAVYPQPRHRRQYIDDAISKGTPCFGQKVLGSLVAGGKADCIFTTNFDPLIEEAVQSANTLLPVARQCRPTVAAIDSADRAMRCLNESGWPLVAKLHGDYQEIAIKNTGSELEKQDERMRHVLVEVSKRFGMVFVGYSGRDASVMEALSSVLTERSPFPNGLYWVASSASRLLPAVTDFLLQVQRAGVDVAIVECATFDELAADVIRTVDLPAELFDHVMNGRPNPRLVPVDVPTAEARAFPVLRYSALLVEALPSVARRMTLAQSTTSPAARELLKAQKCRAIVAANGREIAAFGNDQEILRALSSLGPKLAGTIALDGSKDGWALGLLYDALVTAFSRRRPLIPRLRHAGHSLIISTPREGEDEHRRKWRAGILRELRDVYQSPLSGSVPVLGFPYSEGVFLKLEQIDGRWWCGFDPYTYVELPRSEINSGVGQLDRGLLGDPLVAPAERYSGDPAGDWRRERWAQRYNKQWAAIIHAWARLLTNTSDGETKALDLEDGAGIDAVFRISEVTGWSRPSHHHRYFDRKK
;
A
#
# COMPACT_ATOMS: atom_id res chain seq x y z
N MET A 1 16.94 4.06 -7.63
CA MET A 1 17.73 3.96 -8.88
C MET A 1 17.78 2.53 -9.41
N ILE A 2 18.30 1.54 -8.64
CA ILE A 2 18.38 0.14 -9.09
C ILE A 2 17.06 -0.43 -9.63
N ARG A 3 15.93 -0.12 -8.97
CA ARG A 3 14.59 -0.52 -9.43
C ARG A 3 14.24 0.01 -10.81
N ASP A 4 14.63 1.25 -11.12
CA ASP A 4 14.38 1.84 -12.45
C ASP A 4 15.23 1.14 -13.51
N PHE A 5 16.49 0.80 -13.21
CA PHE A 5 17.34 0.03 -14.11
C PHE A 5 16.79 -1.37 -14.37
N LYS A 6 16.38 -2.09 -13.31
CA LYS A 6 15.71 -3.40 -13.43
C LYS A 6 14.44 -3.29 -14.28
N ALA A 7 13.62 -2.26 -14.09
CA ALA A 7 12.43 -2.03 -14.89
C ALA A 7 12.75 -1.76 -16.37
N GLN A 8 13.80 -0.97 -16.67
CA GLN A 8 14.22 -0.70 -18.05
C GLN A 8 14.72 -1.97 -18.76
N ILE A 9 15.53 -2.77 -18.07
CA ILE A 9 16.00 -4.06 -18.59
C ILE A 9 14.81 -5.00 -18.80
N PHE A 10 13.92 -5.14 -17.81
CA PHE A 10 12.72 -5.95 -17.91
C PHE A 10 11.84 -5.56 -19.10
N CYS A 11 11.59 -4.25 -19.30
CA CYS A 11 10.85 -3.73 -20.45
C CYS A 11 11.51 -4.12 -21.77
N ARG A 12 12.83 -3.97 -21.87
CA ARG A 12 13.61 -4.30 -23.08
C ARG A 12 13.52 -5.79 -23.41
N GLU A 13 13.71 -6.65 -22.43
CA GLU A 13 13.71 -8.11 -22.64
C GLU A 13 12.29 -8.66 -22.94
N ASN A 14 11.25 -8.06 -22.34
CA ASN A 14 9.86 -8.50 -22.54
C ASN A 14 9.13 -7.71 -23.64
N LYS A 15 9.81 -6.79 -24.34
CA LYS A 15 9.25 -5.90 -25.38
C LYS A 15 8.02 -5.11 -24.88
N LEU A 16 8.05 -4.65 -23.65
CA LEU A 16 7.02 -3.83 -23.01
C LEU A 16 7.42 -2.36 -23.02
N SER A 17 6.42 -1.47 -23.06
CA SER A 17 6.67 -0.04 -22.91
C SER A 17 6.81 0.33 -21.43
N LYS A 18 7.76 1.22 -21.10
CA LYS A 18 7.91 1.76 -19.73
C LYS A 18 6.64 2.46 -19.21
N ARG A 19 5.74 2.90 -20.11
CA ARG A 19 4.45 3.51 -19.76
C ARG A 19 3.41 2.52 -19.25
N GLU A 20 3.61 1.23 -19.51
CA GLU A 20 2.69 0.15 -19.11
C GLU A 20 3.05 -0.43 -17.73
N ILE A 21 4.17 0.02 -17.16
CA ILE A 21 4.69 -0.46 -15.88
C ILE A 21 4.66 0.68 -14.87
N ASP A 22 4.13 0.40 -13.69
CA ASP A 22 4.26 1.27 -12.54
C ASP A 22 5.31 0.69 -11.59
N THR A 23 6.47 1.34 -11.49
CA THR A 23 7.57 0.88 -10.61
C THR A 23 7.33 1.18 -9.13
N GLY A 24 6.22 1.86 -8.79
CA GLY A 24 5.72 2.04 -7.44
C GLY A 24 4.70 0.98 -7.00
N ASP A 25 4.16 0.18 -7.92
CA ASP A 25 3.19 -0.87 -7.63
C ASP A 25 3.91 -2.19 -7.25
N GLN A 26 3.52 -2.77 -6.11
CA GLN A 26 4.10 -4.01 -5.59
C GLN A 26 3.95 -5.18 -6.57
N VAL A 27 2.86 -5.25 -7.34
CA VAL A 27 2.64 -6.31 -8.33
C VAL A 27 3.69 -6.26 -9.44
N TRP A 28 4.03 -5.06 -9.90
CA TRP A 28 5.06 -4.87 -10.91
C TRP A 28 6.46 -5.11 -10.35
N ILE A 29 6.73 -4.68 -9.11
CA ILE A 29 7.99 -4.95 -8.42
C ILE A 29 8.21 -6.47 -8.34
N ASP A 30 7.25 -7.23 -7.82
CA ASP A 30 7.36 -8.68 -7.66
C ASP A 30 7.55 -9.40 -9.00
N ARG A 31 6.89 -8.91 -10.05
CA ARG A 31 7.02 -9.46 -11.41
C ARG A 31 8.40 -9.22 -11.99
N ILE A 32 8.95 -8.01 -11.83
CA ILE A 32 10.30 -7.66 -12.28
C ILE A 32 11.33 -8.48 -11.51
N ASP A 33 11.20 -8.59 -10.19
CA ASP A 33 12.14 -9.36 -9.36
C ASP A 33 12.05 -10.86 -9.66
N SER A 34 10.85 -11.41 -9.85
CA SER A 34 10.69 -12.81 -10.28
C SER A 34 11.30 -13.09 -11.66
N PHE A 35 11.33 -12.11 -12.57
CA PHE A 35 12.01 -12.26 -13.86
C PHE A 35 13.52 -12.42 -13.64
N PHE A 36 14.14 -11.52 -12.86
CA PHE A 36 15.58 -11.59 -12.59
C PHE A 36 15.98 -12.81 -11.76
N ARG A 37 15.12 -13.36 -10.90
CA ARG A 37 15.39 -14.64 -10.22
C ARG A 37 15.47 -15.84 -11.18
N ARG A 38 14.83 -15.77 -12.35
CA ARG A 38 14.81 -16.85 -13.35
C ARG A 38 15.83 -16.65 -14.47
N THR A 39 16.41 -15.46 -14.59
CA THR A 39 17.34 -15.09 -15.67
C THR A 39 18.71 -14.74 -15.11
N SER A 40 19.79 -15.22 -15.71
CA SER A 40 21.16 -14.89 -15.29
C SER A 40 21.67 -13.52 -15.81
N ILE A 41 20.77 -12.57 -16.08
CA ILE A 41 21.12 -11.25 -16.67
C ILE A 41 21.77 -10.36 -15.62
N LEU A 42 21.27 -10.42 -14.38
CA LEU A 42 21.83 -9.69 -13.24
C LEU A 42 22.33 -10.68 -12.19
N PRO A 43 23.29 -10.27 -11.35
CA PRO A 43 23.63 -10.98 -10.13
C PRO A 43 22.38 -11.28 -9.28
N PRO A 44 22.46 -12.28 -8.38
CA PRO A 44 21.37 -12.57 -7.44
C PRO A 44 20.92 -11.33 -6.67
N GLU A 45 19.65 -11.32 -6.29
CA GLU A 45 19.10 -10.26 -5.44
C GLU A 45 19.97 -10.11 -4.18
N ASN A 46 20.29 -8.87 -3.83
CA ASN A 46 21.16 -8.52 -2.71
C ASN A 46 22.66 -8.75 -2.91
N ASP A 47 23.11 -9.15 -4.10
CA ASP A 47 24.54 -9.20 -4.43
C ASP A 47 25.14 -7.77 -4.44
N PRO A 48 26.30 -7.51 -3.78
CA PRO A 48 26.92 -6.18 -3.74
C PRO A 48 27.13 -5.53 -5.12
N THR A 49 27.30 -6.34 -6.17
CA THR A 49 27.54 -5.89 -7.55
C THR A 49 26.25 -5.69 -8.36
N GLU A 50 25.07 -6.04 -7.82
CA GLU A 50 23.77 -5.99 -8.51
C GLU A 50 23.49 -4.61 -9.12
N TYR A 51 23.76 -3.53 -8.37
CA TYR A 51 23.57 -2.17 -8.85
C TYR A 51 24.49 -1.82 -10.03
N ALA A 52 25.78 -2.14 -9.91
CA ALA A 52 26.78 -1.85 -10.94
C ALA A 52 26.45 -2.63 -12.22
N ALA A 53 26.14 -3.92 -12.09
CA ALA A 53 25.72 -4.77 -13.20
C ALA A 53 24.44 -4.25 -13.88
N ALA A 54 23.44 -3.81 -13.11
CA ALA A 54 22.23 -3.21 -13.65
C ALA A 54 22.50 -1.89 -14.39
N PHE A 55 23.37 -1.05 -13.85
CA PHE A 55 23.73 0.21 -14.48
C PHE A 55 24.50 0.00 -15.79
N GLU A 56 25.40 -0.98 -15.84
CA GLU A 56 26.13 -1.39 -17.05
C GLU A 56 25.22 -2.03 -18.11
N ALA A 57 24.25 -2.83 -17.68
CA ALA A 57 23.29 -3.47 -18.58
C ALA A 57 22.33 -2.45 -19.26
N VAL A 58 22.01 -1.35 -18.57
CA VAL A 58 21.23 -0.24 -19.14
C VAL A 58 22.12 0.67 -20.00
N TYR A 59 23.31 1.02 -19.51
CA TYR A 59 24.25 1.93 -20.17
C TYR A 59 25.63 1.28 -20.36
N PRO A 60 25.82 0.49 -21.43
CA PRO A 60 27.07 -0.25 -21.64
C PRO A 60 28.31 0.67 -21.77
N GLN A 61 28.13 1.84 -22.39
CA GLN A 61 29.23 2.77 -22.63
C GLN A 61 29.50 3.65 -21.40
N PRO A 62 30.75 3.71 -20.87
CA PRO A 62 31.09 4.53 -19.71
C PRO A 62 30.73 6.02 -19.85
N ARG A 63 30.75 6.56 -21.08
CA ARG A 63 30.34 7.95 -21.35
C ARG A 63 28.86 8.20 -21.05
N HIS A 64 27.98 7.23 -21.29
CA HIS A 64 26.54 7.37 -21.04
C HIS A 64 26.21 7.26 -19.56
N ARG A 65 26.95 6.41 -18.83
CA ARG A 65 26.89 6.36 -17.38
C ARG A 65 27.30 7.70 -16.76
N ARG A 66 28.38 8.30 -17.27
CA ARG A 66 28.81 9.65 -16.87
C ARG A 66 27.74 10.68 -17.08
N GLN A 67 27.25 10.77 -18.32
CA GLN A 67 26.19 11.70 -18.66
C GLN A 67 24.92 11.50 -17.82
N TYR A 68 24.53 10.25 -17.53
CA TYR A 68 23.38 9.97 -16.67
C TYR A 68 23.56 10.53 -15.26
N ILE A 69 24.75 10.37 -14.68
CA ILE A 69 25.08 10.90 -13.36
C ILE A 69 25.14 12.43 -13.39
N ASP A 70 25.80 13.03 -14.38
CA ASP A 70 25.89 14.48 -14.55
C ASP A 70 24.49 15.12 -14.71
N ASP A 71 23.62 14.49 -15.50
CA ASP A 71 22.23 14.89 -15.68
C ASP A 71 21.41 14.76 -14.39
N ALA A 72 21.70 13.76 -13.56
CA ALA A 72 21.03 13.56 -12.29
C ALA A 72 21.49 14.59 -11.24
N ILE A 73 22.79 14.89 -11.18
CA ILE A 73 23.37 15.90 -10.28
C ILE A 73 22.88 17.30 -10.66
N SER A 74 22.96 17.67 -11.94
CA SER A 74 22.58 19.01 -12.41
C SER A 74 21.09 19.36 -12.23
N LYS A 75 20.22 18.34 -12.17
CA LYS A 75 18.77 18.51 -11.91
C LYS A 75 18.43 18.34 -10.42
N GLY A 76 19.39 17.89 -9.61
CA GLY A 76 19.21 17.69 -8.18
C GLY A 76 18.98 19.03 -7.49
N THR A 77 18.00 19.05 -6.60
CA THR A 77 17.81 20.15 -5.64
C THR A 77 17.57 19.54 -4.27
N PRO A 78 18.04 20.16 -3.17
CA PRO A 78 17.82 19.61 -1.84
C PRO A 78 16.35 19.27 -1.55
N CYS A 79 16.08 18.00 -1.27
CA CYS A 79 14.77 17.50 -0.84
C CYS A 79 14.44 17.96 0.58
N PHE A 80 13.23 17.66 1.06
CA PHE A 80 12.82 18.04 2.41
C PHE A 80 13.75 17.46 3.48
N GLY A 81 14.10 16.18 3.39
CA GLY A 81 15.03 15.55 4.33
C GLY A 81 16.43 16.18 4.30
N GLN A 82 16.92 16.58 3.12
CA GLN A 82 18.21 17.28 3.00
C GLN A 82 18.13 18.68 3.64
N LYS A 83 17.03 19.42 3.47
CA LYS A 83 16.81 20.72 4.13
C LYS A 83 16.72 20.60 5.64
N VAL A 84 16.04 19.57 6.15
CA VAL A 84 16.03 19.24 7.59
C VAL A 84 17.45 18.99 8.07
N LEU A 85 18.18 18.10 7.40
CA LEU A 85 19.56 17.75 7.77
C LEU A 85 20.48 18.98 7.76
N GLY A 86 20.40 19.80 6.71
CA GLY A 86 21.15 21.05 6.60
C GLY A 86 20.85 22.03 7.74
N SER A 87 19.58 22.09 8.15
CA SER A 87 19.12 22.93 9.26
C SER A 87 19.54 22.39 10.63
N LEU A 88 19.59 21.06 10.81
CA LEU A 88 20.16 20.44 12.01
C LEU A 88 21.65 20.77 12.15
N VAL A 89 22.41 20.70 11.05
CA VAL A 89 23.83 21.08 11.04
C VAL A 89 24.01 22.56 11.35
N ALA A 90 23.29 23.44 10.64
CA ALA A 90 23.36 24.89 10.87
C ALA A 90 22.91 25.29 12.29
N GLY A 91 21.94 24.57 12.86
CA GLY A 91 21.46 24.76 14.23
C GLY A 91 22.33 24.13 15.32
N GLY A 92 23.48 23.53 14.97
CA GLY A 92 24.38 22.88 15.93
C GLY A 92 23.78 21.63 16.59
N LYS A 93 22.90 20.92 15.88
CA LYS A 93 22.24 19.68 16.33
C LYS A 93 22.86 18.43 15.70
N ALA A 94 23.69 18.59 14.67
CA ALA A 94 24.44 17.52 14.03
C ALA A 94 25.86 18.00 13.73
N ASP A 95 26.85 17.42 14.42
CA ASP A 95 28.25 17.83 14.33
C ASP A 95 28.97 17.27 13.10
N CYS A 96 28.56 16.08 12.63
CA CYS A 96 29.26 15.40 11.55
C CYS A 96 28.30 14.64 10.63
N ILE A 97 28.51 14.78 9.32
CA ILE A 97 27.81 14.05 8.27
C ILE A 97 28.84 13.30 7.43
N PHE A 98 28.66 11.99 7.28
CA PHE A 98 29.38 11.19 6.31
C PHE A 98 28.43 10.75 5.19
N THR A 99 28.89 10.81 3.96
CA THR A 99 28.12 10.34 2.81
C THR A 99 29.00 9.57 1.83
N THR A 100 28.42 8.54 1.22
CA THR A 100 28.98 7.83 0.07
C THR A 100 28.45 8.39 -1.26
N ASN A 101 27.53 9.36 -1.22
CA ASN A 101 27.01 10.03 -2.40
C ASN A 101 27.99 11.09 -2.90
N PHE A 102 27.97 11.30 -4.21
CA PHE A 102 28.83 12.25 -4.91
C PHE A 102 28.21 13.64 -5.05
N ASP A 103 26.89 13.73 -5.01
CA ASP A 103 26.15 14.98 -5.23
C ASP A 103 26.46 16.05 -4.16
N PRO A 104 26.27 17.34 -4.49
CA PRO A 104 26.53 18.44 -3.56
C PRO A 104 25.33 18.77 -2.64
N LEU A 105 24.25 17.98 -2.67
CA LEU A 105 22.96 18.40 -2.11
C LEU A 105 23.00 18.61 -0.60
N ILE A 106 23.84 17.85 0.12
CA ILE A 106 24.05 18.05 1.56
C ILE A 106 24.79 19.37 1.81
N GLU A 107 25.88 19.64 1.09
CA GLU A 107 26.61 20.92 1.21
C GLU A 107 25.69 22.11 0.90
N GLU A 108 24.94 22.03 -0.20
CA GLU A 108 24.01 23.07 -0.62
C GLU A 108 22.92 23.31 0.42
N ALA A 109 22.37 22.25 1.02
CA ALA A 109 21.37 22.36 2.08
C ALA A 109 21.94 23.01 3.34
N VAL A 110 23.13 22.59 3.79
CA VAL A 110 23.80 23.17 4.96
C VAL A 110 24.14 24.64 4.72
N GLN A 111 24.65 24.96 3.53
CA GLN A 111 24.98 26.34 3.15
C GLN A 111 23.72 27.21 3.09
N SER A 112 22.64 26.70 2.49
CA SER A 112 21.36 27.41 2.39
C SER A 112 20.72 27.66 3.76
N ALA A 113 20.83 26.71 4.69
CA ALA A 113 20.36 26.90 6.06
C ALA A 113 21.23 27.92 6.82
N ASN A 114 22.55 27.82 6.70
CA ASN A 114 23.48 28.73 7.38
C ASN A 114 23.31 30.19 6.97
N THR A 115 23.04 30.49 5.70
CA THR A 115 22.87 31.88 5.24
C THR A 115 21.64 32.57 5.81
N LEU A 116 20.68 31.83 6.34
CA LEU A 116 19.49 32.36 7.01
C LEU A 116 19.77 32.81 8.44
N LEU A 117 20.83 32.32 9.06
CA LEU A 117 21.21 32.70 10.42
C LEU A 117 21.93 34.06 10.42
N PRO A 118 21.79 34.86 11.49
CA PRO A 118 22.60 36.04 11.71
C PRO A 118 24.09 35.70 11.62
N VAL A 119 24.92 36.59 11.05
CA VAL A 119 26.36 36.35 10.82
C VAL A 119 27.09 35.83 12.06
N ALA A 120 26.74 36.34 13.25
CA ALA A 120 27.33 35.92 14.52
C ALA A 120 26.99 34.48 14.96
N ARG A 121 25.98 33.85 14.35
CA ARG A 121 25.51 32.48 14.64
C ARG A 121 25.74 31.52 13.47
N GLN A 122 26.35 31.97 12.37
CA GLN A 122 26.64 31.10 11.24
C GLN A 122 27.76 30.12 11.60
N CYS A 123 27.48 28.82 11.43
CA CYS A 123 28.44 27.74 11.64
C CYS A 123 28.71 27.05 10.30
N ARG A 124 29.68 27.57 9.56
CA ARG A 124 30.02 27.04 8.22
C ARG A 124 30.65 25.65 8.36
N PRO A 125 30.18 24.64 7.60
CA PRO A 125 30.74 23.32 7.67
C PRO A 125 32.14 23.27 7.05
N THR A 126 33.02 22.49 7.66
CA THR A 126 34.21 21.99 6.97
C THR A 126 33.75 20.90 5.99
N VAL A 127 33.85 21.15 4.69
CA VAL A 127 33.57 20.14 3.66
C VAL A 127 34.88 19.48 3.25
N ALA A 128 34.92 18.15 3.27
CA ALA A 128 36.08 17.37 2.84
C ALA A 128 35.64 16.17 1.99
N ALA A 129 36.39 15.90 0.94
CA ALA A 129 36.28 14.72 0.08
C ALA A 129 37.61 13.96 0.08
N ILE A 130 37.72 12.93 -0.75
CA ILE A 130 38.90 12.04 -0.79
C ILE A 130 40.21 12.82 -0.99
N ASP A 131 40.19 13.85 -1.85
CA ASP A 131 41.31 14.73 -2.19
C ASP A 131 41.74 15.68 -1.05
N SER A 132 40.91 15.77 -0.01
CA SER A 132 41.03 16.74 1.08
C SER A 132 40.91 16.09 2.46
N ALA A 133 41.29 14.81 2.57
CA ALA A 133 41.32 14.06 3.83
C ALA A 133 42.10 14.77 4.96
N ASP A 134 43.18 15.48 4.64
CA ASP A 134 43.95 16.26 5.63
C ASP A 134 43.10 17.39 6.25
N ARG A 135 42.15 17.96 5.50
CA ARG A 135 41.19 18.96 6.02
C ARG A 135 40.24 18.32 7.02
N ALA A 136 39.74 17.12 6.72
CA ALA A 136 38.88 16.36 7.63
C ALA A 136 39.61 15.98 8.93
N MET A 137 40.86 15.51 8.82
CA MET A 137 41.72 15.20 9.98
C MET A 137 42.00 16.43 10.84
N ARG A 138 42.28 17.59 10.25
CA ARG A 138 42.44 18.85 11.02
C ARG A 138 41.16 19.22 11.76
N CYS A 139 40.02 19.18 11.08
CA CYS A 139 38.70 19.43 11.68
C CYS A 139 38.44 18.51 12.88
N LEU A 140 38.72 17.21 12.73
CA LEU A 140 38.58 16.23 13.79
C LEU A 140 39.50 16.53 14.99
N ASN A 141 40.79 16.78 14.73
CA ASN A 141 41.79 17.04 15.77
C ASN A 141 41.50 18.32 16.56
N GLU A 142 41.03 19.36 15.88
CA GLU A 142 40.73 20.67 16.45
C GLU A 142 39.29 20.77 16.99
N SER A 143 38.47 19.73 16.82
CA SER A 143 37.02 19.77 17.12
C SER A 143 36.30 20.91 16.39
N GLY A 144 36.69 21.18 15.14
CA GLY A 144 36.20 22.28 14.28
C GLY A 144 34.86 22.00 13.61
N TRP A 145 33.87 21.50 14.35
CA TRP A 145 32.54 21.14 13.86
C TRP A 145 31.77 22.35 13.30
N PRO A 146 30.86 22.16 12.31
CA PRO A 146 30.43 20.89 11.76
C PRO A 146 31.30 20.36 10.60
N LEU A 147 31.37 19.03 10.43
CA LEU A 147 32.11 18.34 9.37
C LEU A 147 31.13 17.67 8.38
N VAL A 148 31.33 17.89 7.09
CA VAL A 148 30.66 17.13 6.01
C VAL A 148 31.73 16.40 5.20
N ALA A 149 31.80 15.08 5.35
CA ALA A 149 32.83 14.23 4.77
C ALA A 149 32.25 13.29 3.70
N LYS A 150 32.80 13.35 2.48
CA LYS A 150 32.48 12.42 1.38
C LYS A 150 33.51 11.30 1.36
N LEU A 151 33.05 10.07 1.60
CA LEU A 151 33.90 8.88 1.67
C LEU A 151 34.42 8.46 0.30
N HIS A 152 33.61 8.63 -0.73
CA HIS A 152 34.02 8.43 -2.12
C HIS A 152 34.11 9.83 -2.78
N GLY A 153 35.23 10.12 -3.46
CA GLY A 153 35.54 11.43 -4.05
C GLY A 153 34.55 11.93 -5.11
N ASP A 154 34.77 13.11 -5.70
CA ASP A 154 33.88 13.65 -6.74
C ASP A 154 33.85 12.72 -7.98
N TYR A 155 32.66 12.50 -8.54
CA TYR A 155 32.46 11.67 -9.73
C TYR A 155 33.29 12.15 -10.93
N GLN A 156 33.60 13.46 -11.00
CA GLN A 156 34.47 14.03 -12.02
C GLN A 156 35.91 13.45 -11.97
N GLU A 157 36.34 12.92 -10.82
CA GLU A 157 37.71 12.44 -10.58
C GLU A 157 37.92 10.95 -10.87
N ILE A 158 36.85 10.18 -11.10
CA ILE A 158 36.95 8.74 -11.47
C ILE A 158 37.67 8.56 -12.82
N ALA A 159 37.88 9.64 -13.58
CA ALA A 159 38.66 9.67 -14.82
C ALA A 159 40.18 9.79 -14.63
N ILE A 160 40.71 10.04 -13.44
CA ILE A 160 42.16 9.96 -13.20
C ILE A 160 42.51 8.52 -12.77
N LYS A 161 42.25 7.57 -13.66
CA LYS A 161 42.80 6.21 -13.61
C LYS A 161 44.30 6.22 -13.93
N ASN A 162 45.08 7.03 -13.22
CA ASN A 162 46.54 7.12 -13.32
C ASN A 162 47.18 7.60 -12.01
N THR A 163 46.79 7.05 -10.84
CA THR A 163 47.65 6.97 -9.61
C THR A 163 46.97 6.08 -8.56
N GLY A 164 47.01 4.75 -8.73
CA GLY A 164 46.31 3.81 -7.83
C GLY A 164 46.72 3.92 -6.35
N SER A 165 48.01 4.09 -6.05
CA SER A 165 48.52 4.08 -4.67
C SER A 165 48.29 5.37 -3.88
N GLU A 166 48.03 6.50 -4.54
CA GLU A 166 47.74 7.78 -3.86
C GLU A 166 46.27 7.87 -3.47
N LEU A 167 45.38 7.49 -4.39
CA LEU A 167 43.94 7.40 -4.16
C LEU A 167 43.60 6.35 -3.09
N GLU A 168 44.25 5.19 -3.10
CA GLU A 168 44.09 4.17 -2.05
C GLU A 168 44.49 4.71 -0.66
N LYS A 169 45.58 5.47 -0.58
CA LYS A 169 46.01 6.12 0.68
C LYS A 169 45.06 7.23 1.11
N GLN A 170 44.50 7.98 0.18
CA GLN A 170 43.52 9.03 0.47
C GLN A 170 42.19 8.44 0.95
N ASP A 171 41.73 7.35 0.32
CA ASP A 171 40.59 6.56 0.78
C ASP A 171 40.81 6.02 2.20
N GLU A 172 41.96 5.41 2.46
CA GLU A 172 42.34 4.90 3.78
C GLU A 172 42.32 6.02 4.84
N ARG A 173 42.84 7.21 4.50
CA ARG A 173 42.79 8.37 5.42
C ARG A 173 41.37 8.83 5.70
N MET A 174 40.49 8.88 4.69
CA MET A 174 39.10 9.29 4.91
C MET A 174 38.34 8.26 5.75
N ARG A 175 38.57 6.96 5.51
CA ARG A 175 38.03 5.89 6.36
C ARG A 175 38.59 5.96 7.79
N HIS A 176 39.85 6.35 7.96
CA HIS A 176 40.41 6.61 9.28
C HIS A 176 39.68 7.76 10.00
N VAL A 177 39.33 8.85 9.31
CA VAL A 177 38.50 9.93 9.88
C VAL A 177 37.15 9.38 10.37
N LEU A 178 36.49 8.54 9.57
CA LEU A 178 35.23 7.88 9.96
C LEU A 178 35.41 7.05 11.24
N VAL A 179 36.49 6.27 11.33
CA VAL A 179 36.82 5.48 12.52
C VAL A 179 36.99 6.35 13.75
N GLU A 180 37.76 7.44 13.66
CA GLU A 180 37.99 8.34 14.79
C GLU A 180 36.73 9.10 15.22
N VAL A 181 35.88 9.51 14.27
CA VAL A 181 34.57 10.11 14.58
C VAL A 181 33.66 9.10 15.29
N SER A 182 33.68 7.84 14.86
CA SER A 182 32.89 6.76 15.46
C SER A 182 33.28 6.43 16.91
N LYS A 183 34.47 6.84 17.35
CA LYS A 183 34.90 6.75 18.75
C LYS A 183 34.35 7.89 19.62
N ARG A 184 33.89 8.98 19.01
CA ARG A 184 33.47 10.21 19.69
C ARG A 184 31.96 10.43 19.68
N PHE A 185 31.23 9.87 18.72
CA PHE A 185 29.81 10.11 18.53
C PHE A 185 29.01 8.83 18.29
N GLY A 186 27.72 8.94 18.60
CA GLY A 186 26.72 7.95 18.21
C GLY A 186 26.41 8.13 16.74
N MET A 187 25.92 7.07 16.10
CA MET A 187 25.73 7.09 14.65
C MET A 187 24.30 6.76 14.26
N VAL A 188 23.79 7.52 13.30
CA VAL A 188 22.51 7.26 12.65
C VAL A 188 22.78 6.98 11.17
N PHE A 189 22.55 5.74 10.74
CA PHE A 189 22.71 5.30 9.37
C PHE A 189 21.39 5.45 8.63
N VAL A 190 21.37 6.27 7.57
CA VAL A 190 20.16 6.55 6.80
C VAL A 190 20.44 6.34 5.32
N GLY A 191 19.63 5.49 4.66
CA GLY A 191 19.77 5.24 3.23
C GLY A 191 21.01 4.42 2.82
N TYR A 192 21.79 3.93 3.79
CA TYR A 192 22.95 3.09 3.56
C TYR A 192 22.59 1.60 3.65
N SER A 193 22.95 0.84 2.62
CA SER A 193 22.61 -0.60 2.54
C SER A 193 23.66 -1.53 3.15
N GLY A 194 24.86 -1.03 3.45
CA GLY A 194 25.98 -1.86 3.95
C GLY A 194 26.69 -2.68 2.88
N ARG A 195 26.56 -2.31 1.58
CA ARG A 195 27.19 -3.03 0.46
C ARG A 195 28.66 -2.70 0.26
N ASP A 196 29.12 -1.54 0.75
CA ASP A 196 30.52 -1.17 0.62
C ASP A 196 31.34 -1.87 1.70
N ALA A 197 32.15 -2.85 1.26
CA ALA A 197 32.97 -3.65 2.15
C ALA A 197 34.02 -2.81 2.90
N SER A 198 34.61 -1.79 2.24
CA SER A 198 35.66 -0.95 2.84
C SER A 198 35.12 -0.08 3.97
N VAL A 199 33.89 0.42 3.82
CA VAL A 199 33.18 1.20 4.85
C VAL A 199 32.73 0.27 5.98
N MET A 200 32.17 -0.91 5.67
CA MET A 200 31.76 -1.87 6.70
C MET A 200 32.95 -2.39 7.51
N GLU A 201 34.10 -2.61 6.88
CA GLU A 201 35.34 -2.98 7.55
C GLU A 201 35.84 -1.86 8.47
N ALA A 202 35.85 -0.61 7.99
CA ALA A 202 36.20 0.55 8.81
C ALA A 202 35.31 0.65 10.05
N LEU A 203 33.98 0.55 9.89
CA LEU A 203 33.03 0.58 11.01
C LEU A 203 33.25 -0.60 11.97
N SER A 204 33.51 -1.79 11.46
CA SER A 204 33.77 -2.97 12.29
C SER A 204 35.08 -2.85 13.08
N SER A 205 36.10 -2.17 12.53
CA SER A 205 37.38 -1.94 13.22
C SER A 205 37.23 -1.13 14.52
N VAL A 206 36.23 -0.22 14.58
CA VAL A 206 35.91 0.60 15.75
C VAL A 206 35.56 -0.28 16.96
N LEU A 207 35.00 -1.48 16.74
CA LEU A 207 34.59 -2.39 17.82
C LEU A 207 35.76 -2.91 18.68
N THR A 208 36.99 -2.77 18.20
CA THR A 208 38.20 -3.11 18.98
C THR A 208 38.59 -2.03 19.99
N GLU A 209 37.98 -0.86 19.91
CA GLU A 209 38.26 0.29 20.76
C GLU A 209 37.53 0.22 22.10
N ARG A 210 37.98 1.02 23.08
CA ARG A 210 37.41 0.99 24.44
C ARG A 210 35.97 1.49 24.55
N SER A 211 35.56 2.38 23.66
CA SER A 211 34.22 3.03 23.70
C SER A 211 33.71 3.26 22.27
N PRO A 212 33.33 2.21 21.54
CA PRO A 212 32.78 2.35 20.19
C PRO A 212 31.40 3.00 20.23
N PHE A 213 31.12 3.92 19.30
CA PHE A 213 29.80 4.53 19.07
C PHE A 213 29.10 5.04 20.35
N PRO A 214 29.69 6.02 21.07
CA PRO A 214 29.08 6.53 22.30
C PRO A 214 27.69 7.12 22.03
N ASN A 215 26.70 6.81 22.87
CA ASN A 215 25.26 7.09 22.65
C ASN A 215 24.56 6.20 21.62
N GLY A 216 25.19 5.10 21.21
CA GLY A 216 24.54 4.03 20.47
C GLY A 216 24.58 4.19 18.94
N LEU A 217 24.01 3.19 18.29
CA LEU A 217 23.97 3.05 16.84
C LEU A 217 22.54 2.78 16.38
N TYR A 218 22.04 3.67 15.53
CA TYR A 218 20.69 3.62 14.97
C TYR A 218 20.77 3.32 13.48
N TRP A 219 20.18 2.21 13.06
CA TRP A 219 20.16 1.82 11.65
C TRP A 219 18.75 1.99 11.07
N VAL A 220 18.57 2.97 10.19
CA VAL A 220 17.28 3.25 9.57
C VAL A 220 17.11 2.44 8.30
N ALA A 221 16.05 1.64 8.23
CA ALA A 221 15.75 0.78 7.08
C ALA A 221 14.26 0.77 6.74
N SER A 222 13.91 0.49 5.48
CA SER A 222 12.51 0.32 5.07
C SER A 222 11.81 -0.89 5.72
N SER A 223 12.59 -1.90 6.12
CA SER A 223 12.16 -2.99 6.98
C SER A 223 13.38 -3.69 7.56
N ALA A 224 13.31 -4.12 8.82
CA ALA A 224 14.34 -4.93 9.47
C ALA A 224 14.58 -6.26 8.75
N SER A 225 13.55 -6.82 8.11
CA SER A 225 13.63 -8.07 7.35
C SER A 225 14.46 -7.99 6.07
N ARG A 226 14.77 -6.78 5.60
CA ARG A 226 15.52 -6.52 4.36
C ARG A 226 16.98 -6.11 4.60
N LEU A 227 17.46 -6.18 5.84
CA LEU A 227 18.86 -5.92 6.15
C LEU A 227 19.77 -6.97 5.50
N LEU A 228 20.90 -6.53 4.94
CA LEU A 228 21.89 -7.45 4.39
C LEU A 228 22.57 -8.24 5.52
N PRO A 229 22.99 -9.50 5.28
CA PRO A 229 23.69 -10.31 6.28
C PRO A 229 24.87 -9.59 6.92
N ALA A 230 25.69 -8.89 6.12
CA ALA A 230 26.83 -8.11 6.61
C ALA A 230 26.43 -7.01 7.61
N VAL A 231 25.27 -6.36 7.40
CA VAL A 231 24.74 -5.35 8.32
C VAL A 231 24.22 -6.03 9.58
N THR A 232 23.44 -7.09 9.44
CA THR A 232 22.92 -7.85 10.59
C THR A 232 24.06 -8.36 11.48
N ASP A 233 25.10 -8.94 10.88
CA ASP A 233 26.28 -9.42 11.60
C ASP A 233 27.02 -8.28 12.29
N PHE A 234 27.21 -7.15 11.61
CA PHE A 234 27.81 -5.95 12.20
C PHE A 234 27.01 -5.43 13.41
N LEU A 235 25.68 -5.27 13.27
CA LEU A 235 24.82 -4.80 14.37
C LEU A 235 24.84 -5.76 15.57
N LEU A 236 24.89 -7.07 15.33
CA LEU A 236 25.05 -8.06 16.40
C LEU A 236 26.41 -7.95 17.11
N GLN A 237 27.48 -7.66 16.36
CA GLN A 237 28.81 -7.44 16.95
C GLN A 237 28.85 -6.15 17.78
N VAL A 238 28.22 -5.07 17.30
CA VAL A 238 28.08 -3.80 18.03
C VAL A 238 27.34 -4.02 19.36
N GLN A 239 26.24 -4.77 19.34
CA GLN A 239 25.48 -5.11 20.54
C GLN A 239 26.31 -5.95 21.53
N ARG A 240 27.12 -6.89 21.03
CA ARG A 240 28.04 -7.68 21.87
C ARG A 240 29.16 -6.85 22.49
N ALA A 241 29.55 -5.75 21.84
CA ALA A 241 30.50 -4.78 22.37
C ALA A 241 29.88 -3.88 23.47
N GLY A 242 28.60 -4.08 23.82
CA GLY A 242 27.92 -3.34 24.88
C GLY A 242 27.36 -1.98 24.45
N VAL A 243 27.24 -1.75 23.14
CA VAL A 243 26.67 -0.52 22.56
C VAL A 243 25.17 -0.72 22.35
N ASP A 244 24.38 0.29 22.66
CA ASP A 244 22.94 0.30 22.36
C ASP A 244 22.71 0.34 20.85
N VAL A 245 21.96 -0.63 20.34
CA VAL A 245 21.63 -0.74 18.91
C VAL A 245 20.12 -0.70 18.73
N ALA A 246 19.66 0.14 17.80
CA ALA A 246 18.26 0.20 17.40
C ALA A 246 18.12 0.16 15.88
N ILE A 247 17.20 -0.69 15.40
CA ILE A 247 16.76 -0.68 14.00
C ILE A 247 15.49 0.16 13.94
N VAL A 248 15.52 1.22 13.15
CA VAL A 248 14.38 2.14 12.98
C VAL A 248 13.74 1.86 11.63
N GLU A 249 12.50 1.36 11.64
CA GLU A 249 11.75 1.14 10.42
C GLU A 249 11.12 2.45 9.93
N CYS A 250 11.52 2.91 8.75
CA CYS A 250 11.01 4.13 8.13
C CYS A 250 10.99 3.96 6.61
N ALA A 251 9.88 4.33 5.95
CA ALA A 251 9.73 4.04 4.53
C ALA A 251 10.60 4.97 3.67
N THR A 252 10.76 6.23 4.07
CA THR A 252 11.51 7.23 3.31
C THR A 252 12.38 8.13 4.18
N PHE A 253 13.40 8.75 3.57
CA PHE A 253 14.24 9.73 4.26
C PHE A 253 13.45 10.99 4.69
N ASP A 254 12.53 11.46 3.84
CA ASP A 254 11.72 12.63 4.14
C ASP A 254 10.76 12.39 5.33
N GLU A 255 10.26 11.16 5.50
CA GLU A 255 9.43 10.76 6.64
C GLU A 255 10.24 10.76 7.94
N LEU A 256 11.44 10.13 7.94
CA LEU A 256 12.36 10.19 9.09
C LEU A 256 12.65 11.64 9.47
N ALA A 257 12.96 12.48 8.48
CA ALA A 257 13.27 13.87 8.70
C ALA A 257 12.06 14.65 9.27
N ALA A 258 10.84 14.31 8.85
CA ALA A 258 9.61 14.89 9.39
C ALA A 258 9.36 14.50 10.85
N ASP A 259 9.77 13.30 11.27
CA ASP A 259 9.66 12.87 12.66
C ASP A 259 10.75 13.51 13.54
N VAL A 260 11.99 13.60 13.03
CA VAL A 260 13.10 14.25 13.73
C VAL A 260 12.82 15.74 13.96
N ILE A 261 12.34 16.47 12.96
CA ILE A 261 12.10 17.92 13.10
C ILE A 261 10.99 18.25 14.11
N ARG A 262 10.12 17.30 14.45
CA ARG A 262 9.07 17.49 15.47
C ARG A 262 9.60 17.47 16.89
N THR A 263 10.78 16.88 17.11
CA THR A 263 11.35 16.67 18.45
C THR A 263 12.56 17.56 18.72
N VAL A 264 13.16 18.13 17.67
CA VAL A 264 14.33 18.99 17.77
C VAL A 264 13.93 20.47 17.80
N ASP A 265 14.49 21.21 18.75
CA ASP A 265 14.36 22.66 18.82
C ASP A 265 15.33 23.36 17.86
N LEU A 266 14.82 24.16 16.92
CA LEU A 266 15.61 24.92 15.96
C LEU A 266 15.26 26.42 16.02
N PRO A 267 16.22 27.32 15.70
CA PRO A 267 15.92 28.72 15.43
C PRO A 267 14.75 28.88 14.44
N ALA A 268 13.89 29.88 14.66
CA ALA A 268 12.69 30.10 13.88
C ALA A 268 12.99 30.21 12.37
N GLU A 269 14.09 30.88 12.02
CA GLU A 269 14.52 31.06 10.63
C GLU A 269 14.79 29.73 9.92
N LEU A 270 15.38 28.77 10.65
CA LEU A 270 15.67 27.43 10.14
C LEU A 270 14.40 26.57 10.10
N PHE A 271 13.56 26.67 11.12
CA PHE A 271 12.29 25.94 11.17
C PHE A 271 11.38 26.36 9.99
N ASP A 272 11.23 27.66 9.76
CA ASP A 272 10.44 28.20 8.65
C ASP A 272 11.01 27.78 7.29
N HIS A 273 12.33 27.77 7.14
CA HIS A 273 12.99 27.28 5.92
C HIS A 273 12.63 25.83 5.61
N VAL A 274 12.68 24.96 6.63
CA VAL A 274 12.31 23.55 6.50
C VAL A 274 10.83 23.41 6.16
N MET A 275 9.94 24.13 6.85
CA MET A 275 8.50 24.05 6.62
C MET A 275 8.09 24.56 5.23
N ASN A 276 8.76 25.59 4.71
CA ASN A 276 8.60 26.03 3.32
C ASN A 276 9.07 24.99 2.29
N GLY A 277 9.99 24.11 2.68
CA GLY A 277 10.48 23.01 1.86
C GLY A 277 9.64 21.75 1.92
N ARG A 278 8.58 21.72 2.76
CA ARG A 278 7.74 20.54 2.94
C ARG A 278 6.97 20.25 1.64
N PRO A 279 7.03 19.01 1.10
CA PRO A 279 6.27 18.68 -0.11
C PRO A 279 4.78 18.86 0.18
N ASN A 280 4.06 19.43 -0.78
CA ASN A 280 2.60 19.49 -0.70
C ASN A 280 2.06 18.06 -0.49
N PRO A 281 1.11 17.86 0.43
CA PRO A 281 0.50 16.56 0.64
C PRO A 281 0.01 16.02 -0.71
N ARG A 282 0.47 14.83 -1.12
CA ARG A 282 -0.03 14.19 -2.36
C ARG A 282 -1.52 13.89 -2.29
N LEU A 283 -2.06 13.82 -1.07
CA LEU A 283 -3.48 13.75 -0.77
C LEU A 283 -3.91 15.13 -0.23
N VAL A 284 -4.24 16.04 -1.15
CA VAL A 284 -4.97 17.25 -0.79
C VAL A 284 -6.46 16.90 -0.84
N PRO A 285 -7.25 17.15 0.20
CA PRO A 285 -8.70 17.19 0.07
C PRO A 285 -9.03 18.11 -1.10
N VAL A 286 -9.74 17.61 -2.12
CA VAL A 286 -10.10 18.45 -3.25
C VAL A 286 -11.07 19.50 -2.76
N ASP A 287 -10.63 20.76 -2.70
CA ASP A 287 -11.51 21.90 -2.48
C ASP A 287 -12.53 21.92 -3.60
N VAL A 288 -13.79 21.62 -3.27
CA VAL A 288 -14.87 21.60 -4.24
C VAL A 288 -15.14 23.06 -4.63
N PRO A 289 -14.93 23.46 -5.90
CA PRO A 289 -15.17 24.84 -6.32
C PRO A 289 -16.63 25.23 -6.09
N THR A 290 -16.87 26.41 -5.51
CA THR A 290 -18.20 26.95 -5.19
C THR A 290 -18.84 27.78 -6.31
N ALA A 291 -18.15 27.96 -7.44
CA ALA A 291 -18.69 28.70 -8.59
C ALA A 291 -19.66 27.83 -9.42
N GLU A 292 -20.83 28.38 -9.77
CA GLU A 292 -21.79 27.73 -10.68
C GLU A 292 -21.19 27.51 -12.07
N ALA A 293 -21.29 26.29 -12.58
CA ALA A 293 -20.65 25.88 -13.82
C ALA A 293 -21.62 25.19 -14.80
N ARG A 294 -21.25 25.22 -16.09
CA ARG A 294 -22.09 24.90 -17.27
C ARG A 294 -22.57 23.45 -17.32
N ALA A 295 -23.66 23.21 -18.06
CA ALA A 295 -24.48 21.99 -18.09
C ALA A 295 -23.81 20.63 -18.44
N PHE A 296 -22.53 20.56 -18.84
CA PHE A 296 -21.89 19.29 -19.25
C PHE A 296 -20.35 19.39 -19.20
N PRO A 297 -19.59 18.30 -18.86
CA PRO A 297 -20.01 16.90 -18.69
C PRO A 297 -20.14 16.41 -17.24
N VAL A 298 -21.09 15.49 -17.00
CA VAL A 298 -21.37 14.84 -15.71
C VAL A 298 -20.95 13.37 -15.81
N LEU A 299 -20.00 12.90 -15.00
CA LEU A 299 -19.64 11.48 -14.89
C LEU A 299 -20.65 10.74 -14.01
N ARG A 300 -21.06 9.55 -14.42
CA ARG A 300 -21.90 8.68 -13.59
C ARG A 300 -21.01 7.72 -12.80
N TYR A 301 -21.27 7.60 -11.51
CA TYR A 301 -20.63 6.61 -10.66
C TYR A 301 -21.46 5.33 -10.57
N SER A 302 -20.81 4.19 -10.42
CA SER A 302 -21.45 2.93 -10.04
C SER A 302 -21.57 2.85 -8.51
N ALA A 303 -22.23 3.83 -7.90
CA ALA A 303 -22.40 3.93 -6.47
C ALA A 303 -23.84 4.33 -6.12
N LEU A 304 -24.45 3.61 -5.18
CA LEU A 304 -25.79 3.89 -4.66
C LEU A 304 -25.67 4.60 -3.31
N LEU A 305 -26.41 5.69 -3.13
CA LEU A 305 -26.46 6.37 -1.84
C LEU A 305 -27.27 5.49 -0.86
N VAL A 306 -26.67 5.18 0.29
CA VAL A 306 -27.34 4.52 1.40
C VAL A 306 -27.87 5.61 2.31
N GLU A 307 -29.16 5.93 2.17
CA GLU A 307 -29.83 7.01 2.88
C GLU A 307 -30.03 6.68 4.36
N ALA A 308 -30.26 5.40 4.69
CA ALA A 308 -30.39 4.93 6.05
C ALA A 308 -29.76 3.53 6.21
N LEU A 309 -28.93 3.41 7.25
CA LEU A 309 -28.40 2.14 7.74
C LEU A 309 -29.18 1.69 8.99
N PRO A 310 -29.24 0.37 9.26
CA PRO A 310 -29.66 -0.14 10.56
C PRO A 310 -28.78 0.45 11.68
N SER A 311 -29.41 1.06 12.68
CA SER A 311 -28.70 1.68 13.82
C SER A 311 -28.57 0.75 15.03
N VAL A 312 -29.32 -0.34 15.06
CA VAL A 312 -29.35 -1.29 16.19
C VAL A 312 -29.41 -2.73 15.70
N ALA A 313 -28.75 -3.63 16.44
CA ALA A 313 -28.89 -5.08 16.30
C ALA A 313 -29.32 -5.71 17.63
N ARG A 314 -29.75 -6.97 17.58
CA ARG A 314 -30.04 -7.75 18.78
C ARG A 314 -28.74 -8.10 19.50
N ARG A 315 -28.65 -7.81 20.80
CA ARG A 315 -27.52 -8.22 21.64
C ARG A 315 -27.84 -9.53 22.36
N MET A 316 -26.94 -10.50 22.24
CA MET A 316 -26.99 -11.76 22.98
C MET A 316 -25.65 -12.01 23.69
N THR A 317 -25.69 -12.40 24.96
CA THR A 317 -24.50 -12.83 25.72
C THR A 317 -24.36 -14.34 25.64
N LEU A 318 -23.13 -14.83 25.51
CA LEU A 318 -22.78 -16.24 25.45
C LEU A 318 -22.05 -16.67 26.72
N ALA A 319 -22.21 -17.94 27.09
CA ALA A 319 -21.43 -18.56 28.17
C ALA A 319 -19.96 -18.79 27.74
N GLN A 320 -19.73 -19.00 26.45
CA GLN A 320 -18.42 -19.27 25.86
C GLN A 320 -18.09 -18.22 24.78
N SER A 321 -16.82 -17.82 24.66
CA SER A 321 -16.40 -16.90 23.61
C SER A 321 -16.40 -17.59 22.24
N THR A 322 -16.80 -16.87 21.20
CA THR A 322 -16.82 -17.41 19.83
C THR A 322 -16.35 -16.38 18.80
N THR A 323 -16.18 -16.83 17.56
CA THR A 323 -15.86 -15.97 16.41
C THR A 323 -17.04 -15.94 15.44
N SER A 324 -17.17 -14.87 14.65
CA SER A 324 -18.26 -14.74 13.66
C SER A 324 -18.33 -15.93 12.68
N PRO A 325 -17.23 -16.47 12.14
CA PRO A 325 -17.27 -17.67 11.29
C PRO A 325 -17.82 -18.91 12.00
N ALA A 326 -17.41 -19.16 13.25
CA ALA A 326 -17.89 -20.29 14.03
C ALA A 326 -19.40 -20.19 14.33
N ALA A 327 -19.87 -18.99 14.70
CA ALA A 327 -21.30 -18.74 14.90
C ALA A 327 -22.11 -18.93 13.61
N ARG A 328 -21.60 -18.49 12.45
CA ARG A 328 -22.25 -18.68 11.15
C ARG A 328 -22.36 -20.15 10.74
N GLU A 329 -21.35 -20.98 11.01
CA GLU A 329 -21.41 -22.42 10.73
C GLU A 329 -22.46 -23.13 11.60
N LEU A 330 -22.62 -22.74 12.87
CA LEU A 330 -23.70 -23.25 13.73
C LEU A 330 -25.10 -22.89 13.20
N LEU A 331 -25.29 -21.62 12.81
CA LEU A 331 -26.55 -21.16 12.20
C LEU A 331 -26.88 -21.94 10.92
N LYS A 332 -25.87 -22.16 10.08
CA LYS A 332 -25.99 -22.91 8.82
C LYS A 332 -26.32 -24.38 9.05
N ALA A 333 -25.69 -25.03 10.04
CA ALA A 333 -25.98 -26.41 10.40
C ALA A 333 -27.44 -26.59 10.84
N GLN A 334 -27.99 -25.59 11.53
CA GLN A 334 -29.38 -25.57 12.01
C GLN A 334 -30.36 -24.92 11.02
N LYS A 335 -29.90 -24.54 9.82
CA LYS A 335 -30.68 -23.85 8.78
C LYS A 335 -31.39 -22.57 9.28
N CYS A 336 -30.84 -21.91 10.29
CA CYS A 336 -31.38 -20.66 10.83
C CYS A 336 -31.02 -19.49 9.92
N ARG A 337 -32.02 -18.65 9.58
CA ARG A 337 -31.84 -17.45 8.77
C ARG A 337 -31.51 -16.26 9.66
N ALA A 338 -30.23 -16.09 9.96
CA ALA A 338 -29.72 -14.97 10.75
C ALA A 338 -28.37 -14.48 10.25
N ILE A 339 -28.07 -13.20 10.51
CA ILE A 339 -26.80 -12.56 10.22
C ILE A 339 -26.19 -12.14 11.56
N VAL A 340 -24.98 -12.59 11.84
CA VAL A 340 -24.37 -12.42 13.17
C VAL A 340 -22.92 -11.96 13.08
N ALA A 341 -22.52 -11.15 14.06
CA ALA A 341 -21.15 -10.78 14.34
C ALA A 341 -20.87 -11.05 15.82
N ALA A 342 -19.82 -11.82 16.08
CA ALA A 342 -19.37 -12.13 17.43
C ALA A 342 -18.28 -11.16 17.88
N ASN A 343 -18.38 -10.68 19.11
CA ASN A 343 -17.38 -9.89 19.80
C ASN A 343 -17.08 -10.56 21.15
N GLY A 344 -16.19 -11.56 21.12
CA GLY A 344 -15.84 -12.35 22.30
C GLY A 344 -17.04 -13.15 22.83
N ARG A 345 -17.59 -12.75 23.98
CA ARG A 345 -18.76 -13.38 24.61
C ARG A 345 -20.09 -12.69 24.27
N GLU A 346 -20.08 -11.69 23.40
CA GLU A 346 -21.30 -11.05 22.91
C GLU A 346 -21.52 -11.34 21.42
N ILE A 347 -22.77 -11.41 21.00
CA ILE A 347 -23.19 -11.47 19.60
C ILE A 347 -24.15 -10.32 19.31
N ALA A 348 -23.87 -9.61 18.23
CA ALA A 348 -24.81 -8.74 17.56
C ALA A 348 -25.48 -9.51 16.41
N ALA A 349 -26.81 -9.52 16.37
CA ALA A 349 -27.57 -10.34 15.43
C ALA A 349 -28.73 -9.60 14.77
N PHE A 350 -28.97 -9.96 13.50
CA PHE A 350 -30.22 -9.76 12.80
C PHE A 350 -30.87 -11.12 12.54
N GLY A 351 -32.15 -11.26 12.87
CA GLY A 351 -32.92 -12.50 12.71
C GLY A 351 -33.93 -12.71 13.81
N ASN A 352 -34.63 -13.85 13.75
CA ASN A 352 -35.62 -14.24 14.73
C ASN A 352 -34.92 -14.64 16.05
N ASP A 353 -35.32 -14.00 17.15
CA ASP A 353 -34.66 -14.17 18.45
C ASP A 353 -34.71 -15.63 18.92
N GLN A 354 -35.84 -16.31 18.75
CA GLN A 354 -36.02 -17.70 19.19
C GLN A 354 -35.22 -18.69 18.34
N GLU A 355 -35.15 -18.47 17.02
CA GLU A 355 -34.39 -19.35 16.13
C GLU A 355 -32.89 -19.27 16.41
N ILE A 356 -32.38 -18.06 16.65
CA ILE A 356 -30.97 -17.84 16.95
C ILE A 356 -30.60 -18.47 18.29
N LEU A 357 -31.44 -18.33 19.33
CA LEU A 357 -31.24 -18.97 20.62
C LEU A 357 -31.16 -20.50 20.51
N ARG A 358 -32.05 -21.11 19.71
CA ARG A 358 -32.02 -22.56 19.47
C ARG A 358 -30.75 -22.98 18.71
N ALA A 359 -30.41 -22.23 17.66
CA ALA A 359 -29.29 -22.56 16.78
C ALA A 359 -27.93 -22.42 17.46
N LEU A 360 -27.79 -21.47 18.39
CA LEU A 360 -26.56 -21.23 19.14
C LEU A 360 -26.55 -21.87 20.52
N SER A 361 -27.50 -22.78 20.83
CA SER A 361 -27.69 -23.38 22.16
C SER A 361 -26.40 -23.96 22.79
N SER A 362 -25.49 -24.51 22.00
CA SER A 362 -24.18 -25.02 22.45
C SER A 362 -23.28 -23.97 23.09
N LEU A 363 -23.47 -22.68 22.77
CA LEU A 363 -22.71 -21.54 23.31
C LEU A 363 -23.40 -20.89 24.53
N GLY A 364 -24.57 -21.40 24.94
CA GLY A 364 -25.36 -20.87 26.05
C GLY A 364 -25.83 -19.41 25.87
N PRO A 365 -26.54 -19.08 24.77
CA PRO A 365 -26.92 -17.70 24.45
C PRO A 365 -28.06 -17.22 25.36
N LYS A 366 -28.01 -15.95 25.77
CA LYS A 366 -29.07 -15.26 26.51
C LYS A 366 -29.32 -13.89 25.88
N LEU A 367 -30.60 -13.50 25.79
CA LEU A 367 -30.98 -12.17 25.32
C LEU A 367 -30.47 -11.11 26.29
N ALA A 368 -29.81 -10.08 25.74
CA ALA A 368 -29.19 -9.01 26.51
C ALA A 368 -29.59 -7.61 25.99
N GLY A 369 -30.76 -7.50 25.34
CA GLY A 369 -31.30 -6.25 24.82
C GLY A 369 -30.84 -5.94 23.40
N THR A 370 -30.42 -4.72 23.12
CA THR A 370 -29.95 -4.26 21.81
C THR A 370 -28.54 -3.68 21.91
N ILE A 371 -27.84 -3.62 20.79
CA ILE A 371 -26.54 -2.98 20.65
C ILE A 371 -26.61 -1.96 19.51
N ALA A 372 -26.06 -0.77 19.74
CA ALA A 372 -25.96 0.26 18.71
C ALA A 372 -24.89 -0.12 17.68
N LEU A 373 -25.12 0.21 16.41
CA LEU A 373 -24.22 -0.06 15.31
C LEU A 373 -23.61 1.25 14.81
N ASP A 374 -22.28 1.39 14.93
CA ASP A 374 -21.52 2.49 14.34
C ASP A 374 -20.46 1.93 13.38
N GLY A 375 -20.85 1.73 12.12
CA GLY A 375 -19.96 1.19 11.08
C GLY A 375 -18.76 2.08 10.75
N SER A 376 -18.72 3.33 11.22
CA SER A 376 -17.57 4.24 11.02
C SER A 376 -16.46 4.05 12.05
N LYS A 377 -16.81 3.54 13.24
CA LYS A 377 -15.85 3.31 14.34
C LYS A 377 -15.57 1.84 14.57
N ASP A 378 -16.60 1.00 14.45
CA ASP A 378 -16.55 -0.40 14.84
C ASP A 378 -16.46 -1.31 13.61
N GLY A 379 -15.27 -1.88 13.36
CA GLY A 379 -15.05 -2.79 12.23
C GLY A 379 -15.95 -4.04 12.25
N TRP A 380 -16.30 -4.54 13.43
CA TRP A 380 -17.24 -5.67 13.57
C TRP A 380 -18.67 -5.27 13.17
N ALA A 381 -19.09 -4.04 13.49
CA ALA A 381 -20.42 -3.53 13.15
C ALA A 381 -20.50 -3.26 11.64
N LEU A 382 -19.43 -2.71 11.04
CA LEU A 382 -19.32 -2.57 9.60
C LEU A 382 -19.45 -3.93 8.90
N GLY A 383 -18.73 -4.96 9.37
CA GLY A 383 -18.85 -6.31 8.82
C GLY A 383 -20.27 -6.88 8.91
N LEU A 384 -20.97 -6.67 10.03
CA LEU A 384 -22.37 -7.09 10.21
C LEU A 384 -23.31 -6.37 9.22
N LEU A 385 -23.19 -5.05 9.12
CA LEU A 385 -23.98 -4.22 8.21
C LEU A 385 -23.75 -4.62 6.75
N TYR A 386 -22.52 -4.98 6.42
CA TYR A 386 -22.12 -5.33 5.06
C TYR A 386 -22.67 -6.69 4.63
N ASP A 387 -22.57 -7.72 5.50
CA ASP A 387 -23.24 -9.01 5.31
C ASP A 387 -24.75 -8.85 5.16
N ALA A 388 -25.34 -7.99 5.99
CA ALA A 388 -26.77 -7.72 5.96
C ALA A 388 -27.20 -7.03 4.67
N LEU A 389 -26.44 -6.05 4.18
CA LEU A 389 -26.70 -5.36 2.92
C LEU A 389 -26.66 -6.33 1.73
N VAL A 390 -25.66 -7.20 1.67
CA VAL A 390 -25.52 -8.21 0.61
C VAL A 390 -26.69 -9.19 0.64
N THR A 391 -27.09 -9.61 1.84
CA THR A 391 -28.26 -10.47 2.05
C THR A 391 -29.54 -9.78 1.57
N ALA A 392 -29.72 -8.50 1.92
CA ALA A 392 -30.87 -7.68 1.52
C ALA A 392 -30.97 -7.51 0.00
N PHE A 393 -29.84 -7.29 -0.68
CA PHE A 393 -29.81 -7.25 -2.14
C PHE A 393 -30.10 -8.60 -2.79
N SER A 394 -29.67 -9.71 -2.20
CA SER A 394 -29.97 -11.04 -2.76
C SER A 394 -31.42 -11.51 -2.55
N ARG A 395 -32.10 -10.97 -1.54
CA ARG A 395 -33.44 -11.43 -1.12
C ARG A 395 -34.48 -11.21 -2.21
N ARG A 396 -35.29 -12.24 -2.49
CA ARG A 396 -36.35 -12.24 -3.53
C ARG A 396 -35.85 -11.79 -4.92
N ARG A 397 -34.57 -12.00 -5.19
CA ARG A 397 -33.94 -11.74 -6.49
C ARG A 397 -33.18 -12.98 -6.95
N PRO A 398 -33.01 -13.19 -8.26
CA PRO A 398 -32.23 -14.31 -8.80
C PRO A 398 -30.72 -14.03 -8.68
N LEU A 399 -30.26 -13.71 -7.46
CA LEU A 399 -28.89 -13.38 -7.11
C LEU A 399 -28.41 -14.29 -5.98
N ILE A 400 -27.17 -14.76 -6.09
CA ILE A 400 -26.52 -15.62 -5.11
C ILE A 400 -25.45 -14.79 -4.40
N PRO A 401 -25.57 -14.58 -3.07
CA PRO A 401 -24.57 -13.85 -2.30
C PRO A 401 -23.30 -14.68 -2.11
N ARG A 402 -22.16 -14.04 -2.30
CA ARG A 402 -20.84 -14.61 -2.04
C ARG A 402 -20.12 -13.75 -1.03
N LEU A 403 -20.14 -14.21 0.22
CA LEU A 403 -19.45 -13.55 1.31
C LEU A 403 -17.99 -13.99 1.36
N ARG A 404 -17.04 -13.04 1.23
CA ARG A 404 -15.60 -13.29 1.34
C ARG A 404 -14.95 -12.20 2.19
N HIS A 405 -13.79 -12.52 2.76
CA HIS A 405 -13.00 -11.56 3.55
C HIS A 405 -12.50 -10.36 2.72
N ALA A 406 -12.29 -10.54 1.41
CA ALA A 406 -11.76 -9.51 0.50
C ALA A 406 -12.86 -8.74 -0.27
N GLY A 407 -14.09 -8.74 0.22
CA GLY A 407 -15.23 -8.08 -0.41
C GLY A 407 -16.34 -9.05 -0.83
N HIS A 408 -17.57 -8.56 -0.77
CA HIS A 408 -18.75 -9.35 -1.10
C HIS A 408 -19.10 -9.20 -2.57
N SER A 409 -19.70 -10.25 -3.14
CA SER A 409 -20.26 -10.17 -4.48
C SER A 409 -21.61 -10.83 -4.59
N LEU A 410 -22.39 -10.39 -5.58
CA LEU A 410 -23.65 -11.01 -5.98
C LEU A 410 -23.47 -11.54 -7.39
N ILE A 411 -23.77 -12.82 -7.60
CA ILE A 411 -23.75 -13.43 -8.94
C ILE A 411 -25.16 -13.81 -9.34
N ILE A 412 -25.47 -13.73 -10.62
CA ILE A 412 -26.77 -14.16 -11.14
C ILE A 412 -26.93 -15.67 -10.95
N SER A 413 -28.10 -16.08 -10.48
CA SER A 413 -28.44 -17.50 -10.34
C SER A 413 -28.58 -18.15 -11.72
N THR A 414 -27.91 -19.28 -11.93
CA THR A 414 -28.05 -20.09 -13.15
C THR A 414 -29.33 -20.94 -13.10
N PRO A 415 -29.93 -21.26 -14.26
CA PRO A 415 -30.99 -22.27 -14.34
C PRO A 415 -30.47 -23.62 -13.81
N ARG A 416 -31.27 -24.32 -13.01
CA ARG A 416 -30.95 -25.66 -12.50
C ARG A 416 -31.67 -26.73 -13.32
N GLU A 417 -31.07 -27.90 -13.46
CA GLU A 417 -31.75 -29.07 -14.03
C GLU A 417 -32.97 -29.43 -13.17
N GLY A 418 -34.13 -29.62 -13.80
CA GLY A 418 -35.41 -29.87 -13.11
C GLY A 418 -36.13 -28.62 -12.60
N GLU A 419 -35.74 -27.40 -13.02
CA GLU A 419 -36.40 -26.18 -12.55
C GLU A 419 -37.82 -25.98 -13.11
N ASP A 420 -38.77 -25.70 -12.20
CA ASP A 420 -40.17 -25.36 -12.48
C ASP A 420 -40.32 -24.20 -13.49
N GLU A 421 -41.26 -24.34 -14.42
CA GLU A 421 -41.52 -23.35 -15.47
C GLU A 421 -41.87 -21.97 -14.90
N HIS A 422 -42.59 -21.94 -13.76
CA HIS A 422 -42.92 -20.72 -13.03
C HIS A 422 -41.67 -19.97 -12.55
N ARG A 423 -40.69 -20.67 -11.96
CA ARG A 423 -39.43 -20.05 -11.50
C ARG A 423 -38.59 -19.55 -12.66
N ARG A 424 -38.57 -20.29 -13.77
CA ARG A 424 -37.88 -19.88 -15.00
C ARG A 424 -38.46 -18.58 -15.57
N LYS A 425 -39.79 -18.49 -15.68
CA LYS A 425 -40.49 -17.26 -16.14
C LYS A 425 -40.26 -16.09 -15.20
N TRP A 426 -40.35 -16.31 -13.89
CA TRP A 426 -40.06 -15.30 -12.87
C TRP A 426 -38.63 -14.74 -12.99
N ARG A 427 -37.62 -15.61 -13.07
CA ARG A 427 -36.22 -15.21 -13.25
C ARG A 427 -36.04 -14.41 -14.55
N ALA A 428 -36.55 -14.93 -15.66
CA ALA A 428 -36.44 -14.29 -16.96
C ALA A 428 -37.11 -12.91 -16.98
N GLY A 429 -38.21 -12.74 -16.24
CA GLY A 429 -38.89 -11.45 -16.06
C GLY A 429 -38.01 -10.44 -15.31
N ILE A 430 -37.44 -10.83 -14.16
CA ILE A 430 -36.58 -9.94 -13.35
C ILE A 430 -35.30 -9.56 -14.08
N LEU A 431 -34.65 -10.52 -14.75
CA LEU A 431 -33.37 -10.31 -15.43
C LEU A 431 -33.50 -9.75 -16.86
N ARG A 432 -34.73 -9.47 -17.34
CA ARG A 432 -34.99 -9.01 -18.71
C ARG A 432 -34.18 -7.76 -19.04
N GLU A 433 -34.25 -6.73 -18.20
CA GLU A 433 -33.56 -5.46 -18.42
C GLU A 433 -32.03 -5.66 -18.50
N LEU A 434 -31.45 -6.42 -17.57
CA LEU A 434 -30.02 -6.75 -17.60
C LEU A 434 -29.63 -7.50 -18.86
N ARG A 435 -30.44 -8.50 -19.27
CA ARG A 435 -30.16 -9.31 -20.46
C ARG A 435 -30.16 -8.45 -21.73
N ASP A 436 -31.14 -7.56 -21.85
CA ASP A 436 -31.30 -6.70 -23.03
C ASP A 436 -30.13 -5.72 -23.15
N VAL A 437 -29.63 -5.19 -22.02
CA VAL A 437 -28.49 -4.28 -21.98
C VAL A 437 -27.14 -4.98 -22.21
N TYR A 438 -26.95 -6.18 -21.66
CA TYR A 438 -25.71 -6.94 -21.83
C TYR A 438 -25.52 -7.44 -23.28
N GLN A 439 -26.60 -7.50 -24.08
CA GLN A 439 -26.61 -7.99 -25.46
C GLN A 439 -25.94 -9.36 -25.64
N SER A 440 -25.87 -10.13 -24.55
CA SER A 440 -25.19 -11.41 -24.44
C SER A 440 -25.81 -12.20 -23.29
N PRO A 441 -25.68 -13.55 -23.27
CA PRO A 441 -26.21 -14.35 -22.18
C PRO A 441 -25.60 -13.93 -20.83
N LEU A 442 -26.45 -13.82 -19.80
CA LEU A 442 -26.02 -13.46 -18.44
C LEU A 442 -25.36 -14.63 -17.69
N SER A 443 -25.48 -15.85 -18.23
CA SER A 443 -24.84 -17.05 -17.74
C SER A 443 -24.68 -18.05 -18.88
N GLY A 444 -23.69 -18.92 -18.79
CA GLY A 444 -23.44 -19.95 -19.79
C GLY A 444 -22.13 -20.69 -19.49
N SER A 445 -21.50 -21.24 -20.53
CA SER A 445 -20.16 -21.83 -20.43
C SER A 445 -19.16 -20.99 -21.22
N VAL A 446 -17.95 -20.87 -20.69
CA VAL A 446 -16.83 -20.20 -21.37
C VAL A 446 -16.50 -21.01 -22.63
N PRO A 447 -16.47 -20.40 -23.83
CA PRO A 447 -16.08 -21.08 -25.06
C PRO A 447 -14.72 -21.75 -24.90
N VAL A 448 -14.56 -22.95 -25.48
CA VAL A 448 -13.34 -23.79 -25.41
C VAL A 448 -13.06 -24.39 -24.03
N LEU A 449 -13.18 -23.62 -22.94
CA LEU A 449 -12.87 -24.08 -21.59
C LEU A 449 -14.01 -24.84 -20.92
N GLY A 450 -15.26 -24.64 -21.34
CA GLY A 450 -16.44 -25.33 -20.81
C GLY A 450 -16.87 -24.90 -19.40
N PHE A 451 -16.06 -24.08 -18.70
CA PHE A 451 -16.36 -23.63 -17.34
C PHE A 451 -17.63 -22.79 -17.26
N PRO A 452 -18.53 -23.02 -16.28
CA PRO A 452 -19.72 -22.22 -16.14
C PRO A 452 -19.36 -20.79 -15.72
N TYR A 453 -20.06 -19.82 -16.30
CA TYR A 453 -19.94 -18.41 -15.94
C TYR A 453 -21.30 -17.79 -15.62
N SER A 454 -21.28 -16.72 -14.84
CA SER A 454 -22.45 -15.88 -14.54
C SER A 454 -22.01 -14.44 -14.35
N GLU A 455 -22.81 -13.49 -14.83
CA GLU A 455 -22.56 -12.08 -14.55
C GLU A 455 -22.89 -11.77 -13.08
N GLY A 456 -22.21 -10.78 -12.52
CA GLY A 456 -22.37 -10.38 -11.14
C GLY A 456 -21.88 -8.98 -10.88
N VAL A 457 -21.94 -8.57 -9.62
CA VAL A 457 -21.39 -7.30 -9.11
C VAL A 457 -20.57 -7.55 -7.86
N PHE A 458 -19.39 -6.95 -7.79
CA PHE A 458 -18.73 -6.71 -6.51
C PHE A 458 -19.45 -5.57 -5.81
N LEU A 459 -19.54 -5.64 -4.49
CA LEU A 459 -20.11 -4.59 -3.66
C LEU A 459 -19.02 -4.01 -2.77
N LYS A 460 -19.16 -2.73 -2.44
CA LYS A 460 -18.30 -1.96 -1.52
C LYS A 460 -19.14 -1.00 -0.69
N LEU A 461 -19.20 -1.18 0.63
CA LEU A 461 -19.89 -0.26 1.54
C LEU A 461 -18.87 0.66 2.20
N GLU A 462 -18.94 1.96 1.92
CA GLU A 462 -17.97 2.96 2.41
C GLU A 462 -18.65 4.27 2.81
N GLN A 463 -18.02 5.00 3.72
CA GLN A 463 -18.43 6.35 4.08
C GLN A 463 -17.56 7.38 3.36
N ILE A 464 -18.19 8.27 2.59
CA ILE A 464 -17.54 9.35 1.84
C ILE A 464 -18.31 10.64 2.10
N ASP A 465 -17.62 11.69 2.54
CA ASP A 465 -18.20 13.01 2.85
C ASP A 465 -19.38 12.92 3.84
N GLY A 466 -19.19 12.16 4.92
CA GLY A 466 -20.20 11.92 5.95
C GLY A 466 -21.39 11.05 5.52
N ARG A 467 -21.48 10.64 4.25
CA ARG A 467 -22.57 9.82 3.70
C ARG A 467 -22.13 8.40 3.41
N TRP A 468 -23.05 7.46 3.53
CA TRP A 468 -22.79 6.06 3.20
C TRP A 468 -23.10 5.77 1.74
N TRP A 469 -22.19 5.08 1.07
CA TRP A 469 -22.30 4.71 -0.33
C TRP A 469 -22.08 3.21 -0.49
N CYS A 470 -22.92 2.58 -1.30
CA CYS A 470 -22.68 1.24 -1.81
C CYS A 470 -22.14 1.33 -3.23
N GLY A 471 -20.81 1.31 -3.36
CA GLY A 471 -20.13 1.11 -4.64
C GLY A 471 -20.42 -0.30 -5.16
N PHE A 472 -20.62 -0.43 -6.46
CA PHE A 472 -20.74 -1.72 -7.12
C PHE A 472 -19.95 -1.76 -8.42
N ASP A 473 -19.35 -2.92 -8.71
CA ASP A 473 -18.54 -3.12 -9.91
C ASP A 473 -19.00 -4.37 -10.68
N PRO A 474 -19.69 -4.21 -11.82
CA PRO A 474 -20.10 -5.32 -12.67
C PRO A 474 -18.93 -6.15 -13.17
N TYR A 475 -19.00 -7.48 -13.01
CA TYR A 475 -17.97 -8.42 -13.44
C TYR A 475 -18.57 -9.75 -13.93
N THR A 476 -17.77 -10.55 -14.62
CA THR A 476 -18.15 -11.92 -15.00
C THR A 476 -17.47 -12.93 -14.07
N TYR A 477 -18.27 -13.66 -13.30
CA TYR A 477 -17.79 -14.76 -12.46
C TYR A 477 -17.63 -16.02 -13.32
N VAL A 478 -16.49 -16.69 -13.22
CA VAL A 478 -16.24 -18.02 -13.82
C VAL A 478 -15.96 -19.01 -12.70
N GLU A 479 -16.69 -20.13 -12.72
CA GLU A 479 -16.49 -21.22 -11.78
C GLU A 479 -15.37 -22.13 -12.27
N LEU A 480 -14.20 -21.99 -11.65
CA LEU A 480 -13.04 -22.84 -11.92
C LEU A 480 -13.12 -24.13 -11.09
N PRO A 481 -12.71 -25.30 -11.64
CA PRO A 481 -12.61 -26.53 -10.87
C PRO A 481 -11.73 -26.33 -9.65
N ARG A 482 -12.14 -26.86 -8.50
CA ARG A 482 -11.27 -26.94 -7.33
C ARG A 482 -10.20 -27.99 -7.65
N SER A 483 -8.92 -27.60 -7.72
CA SER A 483 -7.85 -28.59 -7.68
C SER A 483 -7.92 -29.32 -6.34
N GLU A 484 -8.09 -30.63 -6.37
CA GLU A 484 -7.88 -31.48 -5.20
C GLU A 484 -6.41 -31.40 -4.82
N ILE A 485 -6.09 -30.59 -3.79
CA ILE A 485 -4.76 -30.58 -3.18
C ILE A 485 -4.85 -31.42 -1.91
N ASN A 486 -4.17 -32.57 -1.98
CA ASN A 486 -3.67 -33.42 -0.91
C ASN A 486 -4.07 -33.06 0.52
N SER A 487 -4.95 -33.89 1.07
CA SER A 487 -4.95 -34.25 2.48
C SER A 487 -3.56 -34.79 2.86
N GLY A 488 -2.69 -33.95 3.40
CA GLY A 488 -1.40 -34.42 3.93
C GLY A 488 -0.29 -33.39 4.06
N VAL A 489 -0.50 -32.25 4.75
CA VAL A 489 0.58 -31.55 5.49
C VAL A 489 -0.05 -30.90 6.72
N GLY A 490 0.59 -31.11 7.88
CA GLY A 490 0.04 -30.86 9.21
C GLY A 490 -0.20 -29.40 9.59
N GLN A 491 -0.96 -29.27 10.69
CA GLN A 491 -1.14 -28.07 11.49
C GLN A 491 0.18 -27.33 11.71
N LEU A 492 0.36 -26.14 11.13
CA LEU A 492 1.28 -25.11 11.59
C LEU A 492 0.70 -23.73 11.21
N ASP A 493 0.48 -22.92 12.23
CA ASP A 493 0.24 -21.46 12.29
C ASP A 493 -0.76 -20.79 11.33
N ARG A 494 -2.02 -20.73 11.77
CA ARG A 494 -3.02 -19.74 11.32
C ARG A 494 -2.94 -18.44 12.14
N GLY A 495 -1.85 -17.71 12.02
CA GLY A 495 -1.73 -16.44 12.71
C GLY A 495 -0.59 -15.61 12.15
N LEU A 496 -0.74 -15.07 10.92
CA LEU A 496 0.01 -13.94 10.35
C LEU A 496 -0.42 -13.78 8.87
N LEU A 497 -1.60 -13.18 8.63
CA LEU A 497 -1.98 -12.69 7.30
C LEU A 497 -2.73 -11.37 7.46
N GLY A 498 -1.98 -10.31 7.73
CA GLY A 498 -2.42 -8.93 7.60
C GLY A 498 -1.73 -8.29 6.40
N ASP A 499 -2.30 -8.44 5.20
CA ASP A 499 -2.19 -7.48 4.08
C ASP A 499 -3.20 -7.86 2.97
N PRO A 500 -4.26 -7.08 2.73
CA PRO A 500 -5.34 -7.42 1.79
C PRO A 500 -5.06 -7.14 0.30
N LEU A 501 -3.83 -6.77 -0.09
CA LEU A 501 -3.41 -6.70 -1.51
C LEU A 501 -2.54 -7.89 -1.95
N VAL A 502 -2.17 -8.78 -1.03
CA VAL A 502 -1.45 -10.01 -1.34
C VAL A 502 -2.48 -11.13 -1.51
N ALA A 503 -2.69 -11.57 -2.76
CA ALA A 503 -3.41 -12.81 -3.03
C ALA A 503 -2.78 -13.94 -2.21
N PRO A 504 -3.55 -14.80 -1.52
CA PRO A 504 -3.00 -15.90 -0.74
C PRO A 504 -2.05 -16.73 -1.61
N ALA A 505 -0.86 -17.00 -1.10
CA ALA A 505 0.30 -17.56 -1.79
C ALA A 505 0.15 -19.02 -2.29
N GLU A 506 -1.06 -19.45 -2.67
CA GLU A 506 -1.35 -20.77 -3.24
C GLU A 506 -2.33 -20.69 -4.41
N ARG A 507 -1.97 -19.95 -5.48
CA ARG A 507 -2.61 -20.07 -6.81
C ARG A 507 -1.62 -19.78 -7.95
N TYR A 508 -0.61 -20.64 -8.12
CA TYR A 508 0.21 -20.67 -9.33
C TYR A 508 -0.41 -21.58 -10.41
N SER A 509 -1.68 -21.35 -10.73
CA SER A 509 -2.23 -21.63 -12.06
C SER A 509 -2.83 -20.33 -12.56
N GLY A 510 -2.34 -19.83 -13.71
CA GLY A 510 -2.90 -18.61 -14.31
C GLY A 510 -4.40 -18.80 -14.52
N ASP A 511 -5.19 -17.74 -14.26
CA ASP A 511 -6.64 -17.77 -14.47
C ASP A 511 -6.95 -18.06 -15.95
N PRO A 512 -7.37 -19.29 -16.29
CA PRO A 512 -7.44 -19.74 -17.67
C PRO A 512 -8.53 -19.00 -18.46
N ALA A 513 -9.50 -18.40 -17.76
CA ALA A 513 -10.58 -17.62 -18.37
C ALA A 513 -10.31 -16.11 -18.39
N GLY A 514 -9.12 -15.67 -18.00
CA GLY A 514 -8.77 -14.25 -17.87
C GLY A 514 -8.83 -13.48 -19.20
N ASP A 515 -8.26 -14.04 -20.27
CA ASP A 515 -8.31 -13.45 -21.62
C ASP A 515 -9.73 -13.32 -22.14
N TRP A 516 -10.53 -14.39 -22.01
CA TRP A 516 -11.93 -14.38 -22.41
C TRP A 516 -12.75 -13.32 -21.67
N ARG A 517 -12.54 -13.14 -20.36
CA ARG A 517 -13.21 -12.08 -19.60
C ARG A 517 -12.80 -10.70 -20.11
N ARG A 518 -11.51 -10.46 -20.38
CA ARG A 518 -11.03 -9.18 -20.93
C ARG A 518 -11.69 -8.86 -22.26
N GLU A 519 -11.70 -9.80 -23.19
CA GLU A 519 -12.31 -9.61 -24.52
C GLU A 519 -13.81 -9.31 -24.43
N ARG A 520 -14.53 -10.00 -23.55
CA ARG A 520 -15.97 -9.80 -23.32
C ARG A 520 -16.30 -8.38 -22.83
N TRP A 521 -15.45 -7.79 -22.00
CA TRP A 521 -15.66 -6.44 -21.46
C TRP A 521 -15.06 -5.33 -22.34
N ALA A 522 -14.02 -5.64 -23.14
CA ALA A 522 -13.33 -4.66 -23.98
C ALA A 522 -14.24 -3.98 -25.03
N GLN A 523 -15.28 -4.67 -25.50
CA GLN A 523 -16.20 -4.15 -26.52
C GLN A 523 -17.28 -3.21 -25.96
N ARG A 524 -17.33 -3.00 -24.62
CA ARG A 524 -18.37 -2.22 -23.97
C ARG A 524 -17.93 -0.77 -23.82
N TYR A 525 -18.45 0.10 -24.67
CA TYR A 525 -18.20 1.55 -24.61
C TYR A 525 -19.09 2.27 -23.58
N ASN A 526 -18.81 3.55 -23.29
CA ASN A 526 -19.45 4.34 -22.23
C ASN A 526 -20.99 4.25 -22.19
N LYS A 527 -21.66 4.29 -23.35
CA LYS A 527 -23.13 4.19 -23.42
C LYS A 527 -23.64 2.85 -22.88
N GLN A 528 -22.94 1.76 -23.21
CA GLN A 528 -23.30 0.42 -22.75
C GLN A 528 -22.99 0.25 -21.26
N TRP A 529 -21.85 0.77 -20.80
CA TRP A 529 -21.53 0.82 -19.36
C TRP A 529 -22.58 1.57 -18.55
N ALA A 530 -23.01 2.75 -19.00
CA ALA A 530 -24.03 3.54 -18.32
C ALA A 530 -25.37 2.79 -18.24
N ALA A 531 -25.74 2.06 -19.29
CA ALA A 531 -26.92 1.22 -19.30
C ALA A 531 -26.78 0.02 -18.33
N ILE A 532 -25.61 -0.64 -18.28
CA ILE A 532 -25.33 -1.76 -17.37
C ILE A 532 -25.45 -1.29 -15.92
N ILE A 533 -24.83 -0.17 -15.58
CA ILE A 533 -24.89 0.45 -14.26
C ILE A 533 -26.35 0.77 -13.88
N HIS A 534 -27.15 1.27 -14.82
CA HIS A 534 -28.57 1.53 -14.60
C HIS A 534 -29.37 0.27 -14.29
N ALA A 535 -29.21 -0.76 -15.11
CA ALA A 535 -29.92 -2.02 -14.96
C ALA A 535 -29.56 -2.72 -13.63
N TRP A 536 -28.29 -2.67 -13.22
CA TRP A 536 -27.86 -3.17 -11.92
C TRP A 536 -28.42 -2.35 -10.76
N ALA A 537 -28.35 -1.02 -10.84
CA ALA A 537 -28.93 -0.14 -9.82
C ALA A 537 -30.42 -0.46 -9.61
N ARG A 538 -31.21 -0.49 -10.69
CA ARG A 538 -32.63 -0.87 -10.65
C ARG A 538 -32.83 -2.26 -10.09
N LEU A 539 -32.05 -3.26 -10.51
CA LEU A 539 -32.20 -4.61 -9.98
C LEU A 539 -32.00 -4.64 -8.46
N LEU A 540 -30.96 -3.95 -7.95
CA LEU A 540 -30.60 -3.96 -6.55
C LEU A 540 -31.58 -3.18 -5.68
N THR A 541 -32.12 -2.06 -6.17
CA THR A 541 -32.96 -1.14 -5.37
C THR A 541 -34.46 -1.28 -5.59
N ASN A 542 -34.90 -2.00 -6.63
CA ASN A 542 -36.33 -2.18 -6.92
C ASN A 542 -37.02 -2.88 -5.75
N THR A 543 -37.78 -2.10 -4.97
CA THR A 543 -38.55 -2.49 -3.79
C THR A 543 -39.86 -1.72 -3.82
N SER A 544 -40.97 -2.33 -3.37
CA SER A 544 -42.29 -1.68 -3.40
C SER A 544 -42.41 -0.54 -2.39
N ASP A 545 -41.69 -0.64 -1.27
CA ASP A 545 -41.88 0.20 -0.09
C ASP A 545 -40.69 1.15 0.13
N GLY A 546 -39.74 1.21 -0.82
CA GLY A 546 -38.49 1.97 -0.71
C GLY A 546 -37.48 1.44 0.32
N GLU A 547 -37.81 0.34 1.01
CA GLU A 547 -36.97 -0.29 2.03
C GLU A 547 -36.46 -1.65 1.58
N THR A 548 -35.15 -1.86 1.71
CA THR A 548 -34.49 -3.13 1.43
C THR A 548 -34.23 -3.87 2.75
N LYS A 549 -35.06 -4.88 3.03
CA LYS A 549 -34.96 -5.72 4.24
C LYS A 549 -34.12 -6.98 3.99
N ALA A 550 -33.24 -7.34 4.93
CA ALA A 550 -32.38 -8.52 4.81
C ALA A 550 -33.12 -9.84 5.02
N LEU A 551 -34.01 -9.94 6.03
CA LEU A 551 -34.62 -11.20 6.44
C LEU A 551 -36.13 -11.24 6.24
N ASP A 552 -36.81 -10.08 6.31
CA ASP A 552 -38.27 -9.89 6.23
C ASP A 552 -39.00 -10.55 7.40
N LEU A 553 -38.59 -10.18 8.60
CA LEU A 553 -39.14 -10.74 9.84
C LEU A 553 -40.54 -10.18 10.11
N GLU A 554 -41.37 -11.00 10.76
CA GLU A 554 -42.64 -10.55 11.34
C GLU A 554 -42.40 -9.63 12.55
N ASP A 555 -43.31 -8.68 12.77
CA ASP A 555 -43.20 -7.73 13.87
C ASP A 555 -43.13 -8.46 15.22
N GLY A 556 -42.14 -8.10 16.04
CA GLY A 556 -41.92 -8.69 17.36
C GLY A 556 -41.21 -10.05 17.36
N ALA A 557 -40.90 -10.65 16.20
CA ALA A 557 -40.18 -11.92 16.12
C ALA A 557 -38.66 -11.78 16.37
N GLY A 558 -38.11 -10.59 16.19
CA GLY A 558 -36.68 -10.30 16.34
C GLY A 558 -36.32 -8.93 15.78
N ILE A 559 -35.07 -8.75 15.33
CA ILE A 559 -34.58 -7.51 14.72
C ILE A 559 -34.11 -7.79 13.30
N ASP A 560 -34.66 -7.06 12.32
CA ASP A 560 -34.24 -7.13 10.91
C ASP A 560 -33.29 -6.00 10.57
N ALA A 561 -32.46 -6.21 9.55
CA ALA A 561 -31.63 -5.16 8.96
C ALA A 561 -32.41 -4.50 7.82
N VAL A 562 -32.84 -3.27 8.06
CA VAL A 562 -33.59 -2.45 7.11
C VAL A 562 -32.70 -1.34 6.56
N PHE A 563 -32.58 -1.27 5.24
CA PHE A 563 -31.80 -0.25 4.54
C PHE A 563 -32.72 0.62 3.69
N ARG A 564 -32.42 1.91 3.59
CA ARG A 564 -33.00 2.79 2.57
C ARG A 564 -31.91 3.18 1.58
N ILE A 565 -32.12 2.86 0.31
CA ILE A 565 -31.09 2.95 -0.73
C ILE A 565 -31.67 3.70 -1.92
N SER A 566 -30.99 4.75 -2.35
CA SER A 566 -31.39 5.53 -3.51
C SER A 566 -31.37 4.68 -4.78
N GLU A 567 -32.44 4.72 -5.56
CA GLU A 567 -32.51 4.10 -6.89
C GLU A 567 -31.62 4.83 -7.92
N VAL A 568 -31.27 6.07 -7.62
CA VAL A 568 -30.40 6.90 -8.45
C VAL A 568 -28.96 6.73 -7.98
N THR A 569 -28.08 6.34 -8.91
CA THR A 569 -26.65 6.26 -8.66
C THR A 569 -26.03 7.66 -8.51
N GLY A 570 -24.90 7.76 -7.83
CA GLY A 570 -24.12 8.98 -7.73
C GLY A 570 -23.68 9.50 -9.10
N TRP A 571 -23.59 10.82 -9.21
CA TRP A 571 -23.04 11.52 -10.38
C TRP A 571 -22.02 12.54 -9.89
N SER A 572 -20.92 12.70 -10.61
CA SER A 572 -19.99 13.80 -10.38
C SER A 572 -20.68 15.10 -10.76
N ARG A 573 -20.65 16.12 -9.91
CA ARG A 573 -20.76 17.49 -10.44
C ARG A 573 -19.39 17.88 -11.03
N PRO A 574 -19.31 18.45 -12.24
CA PRO A 574 -18.03 18.66 -12.90
C PRO A 574 -17.12 19.62 -12.13
N SER A 575 -15.85 19.25 -12.00
CA SER A 575 -14.76 20.22 -11.76
C SER A 575 -14.04 20.48 -13.10
N HIS A 576 -14.05 21.73 -13.55
CA HIS A 576 -13.62 22.12 -14.89
C HIS A 576 -12.16 22.55 -14.93
N HIS A 577 -11.19 21.63 -14.82
CA HIS A 577 -9.77 21.99 -15.07
C HIS A 577 -8.95 20.92 -15.82
N HIS A 578 -9.56 19.86 -16.36
CA HIS A 578 -8.79 18.83 -17.06
C HIS A 578 -8.59 19.17 -18.56
N ARG A 579 -7.32 19.34 -18.98
CA ARG A 579 -6.87 19.66 -20.36
C ARG A 579 -7.46 18.78 -21.46
N TYR A 580 -7.95 17.58 -21.13
CA TYR A 580 -8.65 16.70 -22.08
C TYR A 580 -9.86 17.37 -22.74
N PHE A 581 -10.53 18.30 -22.05
CA PHE A 581 -11.74 18.98 -22.53
C PHE A 581 -11.48 20.27 -23.31
N ASP A 582 -10.22 20.73 -23.40
CA ASP A 582 -9.82 21.93 -24.19
C ASP A 582 -9.43 21.61 -25.64
N ARG A 583 -9.60 20.37 -26.09
CA ARG A 583 -9.33 19.99 -27.48
C ARG A 583 -10.43 20.59 -28.38
N LYS A 584 -10.11 21.69 -29.07
CA LYS A 584 -10.94 22.17 -30.19
C LYS A 584 -10.99 21.08 -31.26
N LYS A 585 -12.21 20.74 -31.69
CA LYS A 585 -12.48 19.85 -32.83
C LYS A 585 -11.87 20.39 -34.12
#